data_AF-A0A7C5HGQ5-F1
#
_entry.id   AF-A0A7C5HGQ5-F1
#
_cell.length_a   1.000
_cell.length_b   1.000
_cell.length_c   1.000
_cell.angle_alpha   90.00
_cell.angle_beta   90.00
_cell.angle_gamma   90.00
#
_symmetry.space_group_name_H-M   'P 1'
#
loop_
_entity.id
_entity.type
_entity.pdbx_description
1 polymer ?
#
loop_
_entity_poly.entity_id
_entity_poly.type
_entity_poly.pdbx_seq_one_letter_code
_entity_poly.pdbx_strand_id
1 'polypeptide(L)' 'MIKAYYPREATRTKTAIVTSTGTHHAMAQLFCEEAGHQTLFFSMRAFMNKGEAEQWVVQR' A
#
# COMPACT_ATOMS: atom_id res chain seq x y z
N MET A 1 13.24 -6.45 -3.64
CA MET A 1 13.47 -4.98 -3.67
C MET A 1 12.13 -4.30 -3.47
N ILE A 2 11.95 -3.57 -2.37
CA ILE A 2 10.72 -2.81 -2.09
C ILE A 2 10.88 -1.44 -2.75
N LYS A 3 9.98 -1.06 -3.66
CA LYS A 3 9.96 0.26 -4.31
C LYS A 3 8.71 1.00 -3.85
N ALA A 4 8.87 2.12 -3.16
CA ALA A 4 7.76 3.01 -2.84
C ALA A 4 7.45 3.86 -4.09
N TYR A 5 6.20 3.81 -4.56
CA TYR A 5 5.76 4.51 -5.76
C TYR A 5 4.89 5.70 -5.36
N TYR A 6 5.34 6.92 -5.68
CA TYR A 6 4.63 8.17 -5.40
C TYR A 6 4.35 8.90 -6.71
N PRO A 7 3.27 8.55 -7.45
CA PRO A 7 2.87 9.31 -8.63
C PRO A 7 2.46 10.74 -8.24
N ARG A 8 2.60 11.69 -9.18
CA ARG A 8 2.37 13.14 -8.96
C ARG A 8 0.99 13.48 -8.41
N GLU A 9 0.02 12.60 -8.60
CA GLU A 9 -1.39 12.71 -8.21
C GLU A 9 -1.72 11.97 -6.91
N ALA A 10 -0.78 11.22 -6.33
CA ALA A 10 -1.00 10.51 -5.08
C ALA A 10 -1.24 11.52 -3.96
N THR A 11 -2.43 11.48 -3.37
CA THR A 11 -2.68 12.17 -2.12
C THR A 11 -1.75 11.55 -1.08
N ARG A 12 -1.04 12.37 -0.29
CA ARG A 12 -0.15 11.90 0.80
C ARG A 12 -0.89 11.09 1.89
N THR A 13 -2.14 10.72 1.66
CA THR A 13 -3.08 10.04 2.53
C THR A 13 -3.22 8.55 2.23
N LYS A 14 -2.69 8.03 1.10
CA LYS A 14 -2.76 6.60 0.75
C LYS A 14 -1.40 6.09 0.28
N THR A 15 -0.94 4.99 0.86
CA THR A 15 0.30 4.28 0.47
C THR A 15 -0.01 2.84 0.11
N ALA A 16 0.30 2.44 -1.12
CA ALA A 16 0.16 1.06 -1.57
C ALA A 16 1.51 0.34 -1.60
N ILE A 17 1.55 -0.89 -1.10
CA ILE A 17 2.72 -1.78 -1.17
C ILE A 17 2.40 -2.90 -2.15
N VAL A 18 3.13 -2.98 -3.26
CA VAL A 18 2.96 -4.06 -4.24
C VAL A 18 4.01 -5.14 -4.01
N THR A 19 3.56 -6.40 -3.95
CA THR A 19 4.39 -7.57 -3.68
C THR A 19 4.22 -8.61 -4.78
N SER A 20 5.25 -9.43 -5.04
CA SER A 20 5.27 -10.39 -6.15
C SER A 20 5.06 -11.85 -5.74
N THR A 21 4.96 -12.14 -4.45
CA THR A 21 4.85 -13.51 -3.91
C THR A 21 3.93 -13.54 -2.70
N GLY A 22 3.24 -14.66 -2.46
CA GLY A 22 2.34 -14.82 -1.31
C GLY A 22 2.99 -14.53 0.05
N THR A 23 4.23 -14.97 0.28
CA THR A 23 4.93 -14.72 1.55
C THR A 23 5.20 -13.24 1.79
N HIS A 24 5.73 -12.52 0.79
CA HIS A 24 5.90 -11.06 0.89
C HIS A 24 4.57 -10.33 1.07
N HIS A 25 3.50 -10.81 0.43
CA HIS A 25 2.16 -10.23 0.58
C HIS A 25 1.66 -10.35 2.01
N ALA A 26 1.74 -11.55 2.61
CA ALA A 26 1.33 -11.77 4.00
C ALA A 26 2.10 -10.87 4.98
N MET A 27 3.42 -10.73 4.80
CA MET A 27 4.24 -9.82 5.61
C MET A 27 3.85 -8.35 5.43
N ALA A 28 3.61 -7.91 4.19
CA ALA A 28 3.19 -6.54 3.91
C ALA A 28 1.78 -6.26 4.46
N GLN A 29 0.91 -7.26 4.48
CA GLN A 29 -0.44 -7.16 5.00
C GLN A 29 -0.43 -6.97 6.52
N LEU A 30 0.35 -7.78 7.25
CA LEU A 30 0.59 -7.62 8.69
C LEU A 30 1.13 -6.21 9.02
N PHE A 31 2.08 -5.72 8.23
CA PHE A 31 2.63 -4.37 8.41
C PHE A 31 1.57 -3.27 8.20
N CYS A 32 0.69 -3.42 7.21
CA CYS A 32 -0.39 -2.46 6.95
C CYS A 32 -1.45 -2.48 8.06
N GLU A 33 -1.76 -3.65 8.61
CA GLU A 33 -2.68 -3.80 9.74
C GLU A 33 -2.13 -3.07 10.97
N GLU A 34 -0.87 -3.33 11.36
CA GLU A 34 -0.21 -2.65 12.48
C GLU A 34 -0.19 -1.11 12.29
N ALA A 35 0.12 -0.64 11.09
CA ALA A 35 0.07 0.78 10.76
C ALA A 35 -1.34 1.39 10.91
N GLY A 36 -2.40 0.62 10.63
CA GLY A 36 -3.79 1.02 10.84
C GLY A 36 -4.15 1.16 12.32
N HIS A 37 -3.59 0.31 13.18
CA HIS A 37 -3.80 0.38 14.63
C HIS A 37 -3.16 1.63 15.25
N GLN A 38 -2.09 2.14 14.64
CA GLN A 38 -1.41 3.37 15.06
C GLN A 38 -2.12 4.67 14.62
N THR A 39 -3.31 4.57 14.01
CA THR A 39 -4.17 5.70 13.60
C THR A 39 -3.43 6.80 12.83
N LEU A 40 -2.53 6.39 11.93
CA LEU A 40 -1.76 7.31 11.09
C LEU A 40 -2.68 8.18 10.21
N PHE A 41 -2.26 9.40 9.91
CA PHE A 41 -2.97 10.33 9.00
C PHE A 41 -3.08 9.84 7.54
N PHE A 42 -2.55 8.65 7.26
CA PHE A 42 -2.56 8.02 5.94
C PHE A 42 -2.89 6.53 6.08
N SER A 43 -3.62 6.02 5.09
CA SER A 43 -3.96 4.61 4.98
C SER A 43 -2.87 3.86 4.24
N MET A 44 -2.61 2.63 4.68
CA MET A 44 -1.67 1.71 4.04
C MET A 44 -2.39 0.44 3.61
N ARG A 45 -2.05 -0.09 2.43
CA ARG A 45 -2.59 -1.37 1.97
C ARG A 45 -1.60 -2.15 1.10
N ALA A 46 -1.57 -3.46 1.29
CA ALA A 46 -0.77 -4.37 0.48
C ALA A 46 -1.59 -4.92 -0.69
N PHE A 47 -0.94 -5.10 -1.83
CA PHE A 47 -1.53 -5.64 -3.06
C PHE A 47 -0.57 -6.65 -3.72
N MET A 48 -1.15 -7.60 -4.43
CA MET A 48 -0.39 -8.48 -5.35
C MET A 48 -0.52 -8.01 -6.81
N ASN A 49 -1.58 -7.28 -7.13
CA ASN A 49 -1.81 -6.71 -8.45
C ASN A 49 -1.44 -5.21 -8.46
N LYS A 50 -0.59 -4.83 -9.41
CA LYS A 50 -0.15 -3.44 -9.57
C LYS A 50 -1.30 -2.50 -9.99
N GLY A 51 -2.18 -2.95 -10.89
CA GLY A 51 -3.30 -2.14 -11.38
C GLY A 51 -4.33 -1.83 -10.30
N GLU A 52 -4.61 -2.79 -9.40
CA GLU A 52 -5.47 -2.56 -8.23
C GLU A 52 -4.86 -1.53 -7.27
N ALA A 53 -3.55 -1.60 -7.04
CA ALA A 53 -2.82 -0.65 -6.21
C ALA A 53 -2.90 0.77 -6.80
N GLU A 54 -2.69 0.91 -8.12
CA GLU A 54 -2.77 2.19 -8.81
C GLU A 54 -4.18 2.79 -8.72
N GLN A 55 -5.23 1.99 -8.95
CA GLN A 55 -6.61 2.45 -8.83
C GLN A 55 -6.95 2.90 -7.40
N TRP A 56 -6.51 2.15 -6.40
CA TRP A 56 -6.79 2.46 -4.99
C TRP A 56 -6.10 3.74 -4.50
N VAL A 57 -4.86 3.99 -4.95
CA VAL A 57 -4.11 5.22 -4.57
C VAL A 57 -4.73 6.47 -5.21
N VAL A 58 -5.33 6.34 -6.40
CA VAL A 58 -5.91 7.47 -7.15
C VAL A 58 -7.36 7.76 -6.75
N GLN A 59 -8.14 6.75 -6.34
CA GLN A 59 -9.48 6.97 -5.78
C GLN A 59 -9.37 7.82 -4.51
N ARG A 60 -10.13 8.92 -4.43
CA ARG A 60 -10.18 9.80 -3.24
C ARG A 60 -10.99 9.16 -2.13
#